data_AF-A0A7V0V1B3-F1
#
_entry.id   AF-A0A7V0V1B3-F1
#
_cell.length_a   1.000
_cell.length_b   1.000
_cell.length_c   1.000
_cell.angle_alpha   90.00
_cell.angle_beta   90.00
_cell.angle_gamma   90.00
#
_symmetry.space_group_name_H-M   'P 1'
#
loop_
_entity.id
_entity.type
_entity.pdbx_description
1 polymer ?
#
loop_
_entity_poly.entity_id
_entity_poly.type
_entity_poly.pdbx_seq_one_letter_code
_entity_poly.pdbx_strand_id
1 'polypeptide(L)'
;SREAIGALGESLGFVQFLPEWKDYLDDIAFLAQNTQTVEGANLDVGSFSPRLPLRRLEVLRLLASYADILVHVTSPADVVHRGSDGRDRATNLREKLAILFGAGSAPTLAYHRLREVRGLLTNVVNNVVMQELTARGYEPYLFFPNGVVYLRMGPPDGEIDVAGLAERGWAEIERLVGESESFGVLRGPTGLRVSSALLDLAGLSGGLAAGRRAAMRIATGHAVARLYGFFTGESVNDVRNRLGDTQKAEQEQEALVKDKGLPHDVRVDRLGEFLSLAYRTVREWSKRLPDPAEPLLAALGLAESVSPAEAKQQKGGTYFGWYYAAARYIEQHPGIDDAEIDELLGRVSDEIVAWVDQKGALSQEGAGIRESVTEYITSLIELGGAPARPAPKPEFAAELTSYMHNKDRGRALCTLCSTPFDSVFQEAVEVPFGNQQYSNRNPLSEAKVKRGTCPVCRMEMILRKVQLPALDEGEKPIHVYIYPVYFFTPETALAVKRFLRNLQDLDHFALLRHLHQRGFTAEA
;
A
#
# COMPACT_ATOMS: atom_id res chain seq x y z
N SER A 1 31.58 34.36 29.68
CA SER A 1 30.29 34.01 29.01
C SER A 1 29.94 35.00 27.90
N ARG A 2 29.80 36.31 28.18
CA ARG A 2 29.44 37.34 27.17
C ARG A 2 30.33 37.37 25.92
N GLU A 3 31.65 37.36 26.08
CA GLU A 3 32.58 37.35 24.93
C GLU A 3 32.45 36.09 24.07
N ALA A 4 32.29 34.93 24.71
CA ALA A 4 32.09 33.66 24.01
C ALA A 4 30.77 33.63 23.23
N ILE A 5 29.69 34.13 23.82
CA ILE A 5 28.38 34.27 23.15
C ILE A 5 28.43 35.32 22.05
N GLY A 6 29.18 36.40 22.26
CA GLY A 6 29.49 37.40 21.24
C GLY A 6 30.15 36.77 20.01
N ALA A 7 31.23 36.02 20.22
CA ALA A 7 31.93 35.33 19.14
C ALA A 7 31.03 34.30 18.42
N LEU A 8 30.25 33.53 19.19
CA LEU A 8 29.30 32.55 18.62
C LEU A 8 28.21 33.24 17.79
N GLY A 9 27.61 34.32 18.29
CA GLY A 9 26.58 35.07 17.57
C GLY A 9 27.07 35.66 16.25
N GLU A 10 28.33 36.09 16.19
CA GLU A 10 28.97 36.51 14.93
C GLU A 10 29.18 35.33 13.98
N SER A 11 29.71 34.20 14.48
CA SER A 11 29.94 33.00 13.65
C SER A 11 28.65 32.36 13.11
N LEU A 12 27.57 32.40 13.90
CA LEU A 12 26.25 31.83 13.57
C LEU A 12 25.37 32.83 12.79
N GLY A 13 25.88 34.04 12.52
CA GLY A 13 25.19 35.03 11.69
C GLY A 13 23.93 35.63 12.33
N PHE A 14 23.93 35.87 13.64
CA PHE A 14 22.75 36.38 14.38
C PHE A 14 22.18 37.67 13.77
N VAL A 15 23.05 38.51 13.21
CA VAL A 15 22.65 39.75 12.51
C VAL A 15 21.62 39.53 11.39
N GLN A 16 21.55 38.33 10.81
CA GLN A 16 20.63 38.01 9.71
C GLN A 16 19.18 37.86 10.18
N PHE A 17 18.94 37.53 11.45
CA PHE A 17 17.59 37.28 11.98
C PHE A 17 17.27 38.07 13.26
N LEU A 18 18.26 38.68 13.90
CA LEU A 18 18.10 39.62 15.00
C LEU A 18 19.20 40.70 14.89
N PRO A 19 19.00 41.76 14.07
CA PRO A 19 20.03 42.77 13.82
C PRO A 19 20.57 43.46 15.09
N GLU A 20 19.71 43.70 16.07
CA GLU A 20 20.03 44.36 17.34
C GLU A 20 20.49 43.38 18.44
N TRP A 21 20.82 42.12 18.11
CA TRP A 21 21.11 41.08 19.11
C TRP A 21 22.22 41.44 20.10
N LYS A 22 23.18 42.28 19.69
CA LYS A 22 24.27 42.75 20.56
C LYS A 22 23.76 43.55 21.76
N ASP A 23 22.64 44.24 21.62
CA ASP A 23 22.01 44.96 22.72
C ASP A 23 21.35 44.03 23.75
N TYR A 24 21.12 42.77 23.37
CA TYR A 24 20.47 41.75 24.18
C TYR A 24 21.46 40.64 24.60
N LEU A 25 22.76 40.91 24.56
CA LEU A 25 23.80 39.92 24.90
C LEU A 25 23.59 39.27 26.27
N ASP A 26 23.15 40.05 27.26
CA ASP A 26 22.86 39.55 28.61
C ASP A 26 21.59 38.71 28.68
N ASP A 27 20.53 39.11 27.97
CA ASP A 27 19.32 38.31 27.86
C ASP A 27 19.62 36.97 27.18
N ILE A 28 20.38 36.98 26.07
CA ILE A 28 20.81 35.78 25.34
C ILE A 28 21.69 34.90 26.23
N ALA A 29 22.64 35.49 26.95
CA ALA A 29 23.52 34.76 27.87
C ALA A 29 22.75 34.10 29.01
N PHE A 30 21.80 34.82 29.60
CA PHE A 30 20.92 34.28 30.61
C PHE A 30 20.11 33.09 30.08
N LEU A 31 19.51 33.21 28.89
CA LEU A 31 18.71 32.15 28.29
C LEU A 31 19.56 30.92 27.95
N ALA A 32 20.71 31.12 27.31
CA ALA A 32 21.61 30.03 26.92
C ALA A 32 22.13 29.26 28.14
N GLN A 33 22.55 29.96 29.19
CA GLN A 33 23.06 29.32 30.41
C GLN A 33 21.97 28.59 31.19
N ASN A 34 20.74 29.09 31.17
CA ASN A 34 19.64 28.58 31.99
C ASN A 34 18.59 27.76 31.21
N THR A 35 18.94 27.29 30.02
CA THR A 35 18.13 26.34 29.25
C THR A 35 18.04 24.98 29.97
N GLN A 36 19.15 24.52 30.57
CA GLN A 36 19.16 23.40 31.51
C GLN A 36 19.04 23.89 32.95
N THR A 37 18.39 23.11 33.83
CA THR A 37 18.08 23.51 35.21
C THR A 37 18.94 22.84 36.28
N VAL A 38 19.90 22.00 35.89
CA VAL A 38 20.64 21.12 36.81
C VAL A 38 22.12 21.50 36.90
N GLU A 39 22.87 21.35 35.81
CA GLU A 39 24.31 21.64 35.81
C GLU A 39 24.61 23.02 35.19
N GLY A 40 25.41 23.85 35.88
CA GLY A 40 25.89 25.12 35.34
C GLY A 40 24.85 26.25 35.22
N ALA A 41 23.61 26.03 35.66
CA ALA A 41 22.56 27.05 35.69
C ALA A 41 22.90 28.18 36.68
N ASN A 42 22.68 29.43 36.27
CA ASN A 42 22.80 30.61 37.12
C ASN A 42 21.51 31.45 37.04
N LEU A 43 20.60 31.22 38.00
CA LEU A 43 19.33 31.94 38.10
C LEU A 43 19.45 33.27 38.86
N ASP A 44 20.65 33.63 39.35
CA ASP A 44 20.87 34.95 39.93
C ASP A 44 20.91 36.01 38.81
N VAL A 45 19.80 36.72 38.66
CA VAL A 45 19.67 37.78 37.65
C VAL A 45 20.63 38.93 37.91
N GLY A 46 21.10 39.14 39.14
CA GLY A 46 22.10 40.17 39.48
C GLY A 46 23.45 39.96 38.79
N SER A 47 23.74 38.72 38.36
CA SER A 47 24.91 38.39 37.55
C SER A 47 24.80 38.85 36.08
N PHE A 48 23.64 39.35 35.67
CA PHE A 48 23.32 39.80 34.31
C PHE A 48 22.74 41.22 34.34
N SER A 49 22.73 41.90 33.19
CA SER A 49 22.03 43.19 33.03
C SER A 49 20.97 43.05 31.93
N PRO A 50 19.92 42.24 32.15
CA PRO A 50 18.93 41.94 31.12
C PRO A 50 18.15 43.19 30.74
N ARG A 51 17.90 43.35 29.44
CA ARG A 51 17.07 44.43 28.90
C ARG A 51 15.59 44.06 28.92
N LEU A 52 15.27 42.76 28.89
CA LEU A 52 13.90 42.29 28.94
C LEU A 52 13.34 42.33 30.37
N PRO A 53 12.04 42.59 30.54
CA PRO A 53 11.38 42.41 31.83
C PRO A 53 11.56 40.97 32.34
N LEU A 54 11.83 40.82 33.64
CA LEU A 54 12.11 39.52 34.27
C LEU A 54 11.08 38.44 33.92
N ARG A 55 9.79 38.79 33.95
CA ARG A 55 8.70 37.86 33.57
C ARG A 55 8.85 37.33 32.14
N ARG A 56 9.23 38.19 31.20
CA ARG A 56 9.43 37.79 29.80
C ARG A 56 10.67 36.91 29.67
N LEU A 57 11.73 37.24 30.38
CA LEU A 57 12.97 36.45 30.41
C LEU A 57 12.73 35.05 30.99
N GLU A 58 11.90 34.94 32.03
CA GLU A 58 11.52 33.66 32.63
C GLU A 58 10.67 32.81 31.68
N VAL A 59 9.69 33.41 30.99
CA VAL A 59 8.90 32.71 29.97
C VAL A 59 9.80 32.19 28.85
N LEU A 60 10.71 33.02 28.32
CA LEU A 60 11.66 32.62 27.28
C LEU A 60 12.59 31.49 27.76
N ARG A 61 13.05 31.55 29.02
CA ARG A 61 13.87 30.49 29.63
C ARG A 61 13.12 29.16 29.68
N LEU A 62 11.85 29.20 30.12
CA LEU A 62 11.00 28.01 30.18
C LEU A 62 10.72 27.43 28.79
N LEU A 63 10.49 28.28 27.79
CA LEU A 63 10.32 27.87 26.39
C LEU A 63 11.60 27.24 25.82
N ALA A 64 12.77 27.83 26.08
CA ALA A 64 14.05 27.27 25.68
C ALA A 64 14.28 25.89 26.32
N SER A 65 14.03 25.78 27.63
CA SER A 65 14.13 24.52 28.36
C SER A 65 13.12 23.47 27.88
N TYR A 66 11.92 23.90 27.50
CA TYR A 66 10.90 23.02 26.91
C TYR A 66 11.39 22.49 25.55
N ALA A 67 11.88 23.36 24.67
CA ALA A 67 12.43 22.99 23.37
C ALA A 67 13.63 22.03 23.48
N ASP A 68 14.52 22.25 24.45
CA ASP A 68 15.66 21.37 24.73
C ASP A 68 15.22 19.95 25.14
N ILE A 69 14.11 19.81 25.87
CA ILE A 69 13.57 18.47 26.18
C ILE A 69 12.98 17.82 24.93
N LEU A 70 12.33 18.60 24.06
CA LEU A 70 11.68 18.07 22.85
C LEU A 70 12.67 17.42 21.89
N VAL A 71 13.88 17.96 21.73
CA VAL A 71 14.89 17.37 20.84
C VAL A 71 15.36 15.99 21.31
N HIS A 72 15.07 15.62 22.54
CA HIS A 72 15.35 14.31 23.11
C HIS A 72 14.15 13.35 23.13
N VAL A 73 13.00 13.76 22.59
CA VAL A 73 11.85 12.87 22.38
C VAL A 73 12.13 12.02 21.15
N THR A 74 12.13 10.69 21.32
CA THR A 74 12.51 9.75 20.25
C THR A 74 11.34 8.93 19.72
N SER A 75 10.24 8.92 20.47
CA SER A 75 8.98 8.27 20.13
C SER A 75 7.83 9.15 20.60
N PRO A 76 6.68 9.19 19.88
CA PRO A 76 5.51 9.96 20.30
C PRO A 76 5.08 9.66 21.74
N ALA A 77 5.23 8.40 22.17
CA ALA A 77 4.86 7.96 23.51
C ALA A 77 5.68 8.59 24.66
N ASP A 78 6.88 9.14 24.39
CA ASP A 78 7.78 9.67 25.44
C ASP A 78 7.24 10.97 26.10
N VAL A 79 6.19 11.57 25.52
CA VAL A 79 5.50 12.75 26.09
C VAL A 79 4.47 12.39 27.17
N VAL A 80 4.10 11.11 27.26
CA VAL A 80 3.16 10.57 28.26
C VAL A 80 3.86 9.58 29.17
N HIS A 81 4.67 8.68 28.59
CA HIS A 81 5.39 7.62 29.28
C HIS A 81 6.87 7.95 29.46
N ARG A 82 7.55 7.18 30.32
CA ARG A 82 9.00 7.27 30.46
C ARG A 82 9.68 6.81 29.18
N GLY A 83 10.74 7.52 28.79
CA GLY A 83 11.54 7.16 27.63
C GLY A 83 12.25 5.82 27.83
N SER A 84 12.68 5.22 26.72
CA SER A 84 13.41 3.94 26.70
C SER A 84 14.74 3.97 27.46
N ASP A 85 15.32 5.15 27.66
CA ASP A 85 16.51 5.41 28.46
C ASP A 85 16.21 5.63 29.96
N GLY A 86 14.97 5.44 30.39
CA GLY A 86 14.52 5.57 31.78
C GLY A 86 14.26 7.01 32.23
N ARG A 87 14.51 8.02 31.38
CA ARG A 87 14.29 9.43 31.73
C ARG A 87 12.82 9.81 31.62
N ASP A 88 12.32 10.55 32.62
CA ASP A 88 10.93 11.00 32.72
C ASP A 88 10.74 12.38 32.05
N ARG A 89 10.85 12.40 30.72
CA ARG A 89 10.65 13.63 29.92
C ARG A 89 9.22 14.12 29.99
N ALA A 90 8.26 13.19 29.98
CA ALA A 90 6.83 13.47 30.10
C ALA A 90 6.50 14.38 31.28
N THR A 91 7.01 14.09 32.48
CA THR A 91 6.76 14.91 33.67
C THR A 91 7.37 16.30 33.53
N ASN A 92 8.62 16.40 33.06
CA ASN A 92 9.28 17.68 32.83
C ASN A 92 8.55 18.58 31.82
N LEU A 93 8.00 17.99 30.76
CA LEU A 93 7.21 18.70 29.76
C LEU A 93 5.90 19.21 30.35
N ARG A 94 5.16 18.36 31.08
CA ARG A 94 3.90 18.74 31.74
C ARG A 94 4.10 19.85 32.76
N GLU A 95 5.14 19.77 33.59
CA GLU A 95 5.46 20.80 34.59
C GLU A 95 5.74 22.15 33.93
N LYS A 96 6.55 22.17 32.84
CA LYS A 96 6.84 23.40 32.11
C LYS A 96 5.60 24.01 31.46
N LEU A 97 4.73 23.18 30.87
CA LEU A 97 3.45 23.65 30.34
C LEU A 97 2.55 24.21 31.44
N ALA A 98 2.49 23.56 32.61
CA ALA A 98 1.73 24.04 33.76
C ALA A 98 2.25 25.38 34.29
N ILE A 99 3.57 25.61 34.29
CA ILE A 99 4.16 26.91 34.68
C ILE A 99 3.87 27.99 33.63
N LEU A 100 4.02 27.67 32.34
CA LEU A 100 3.85 28.62 31.24
C LEU A 100 2.40 29.09 31.08
N PHE A 101 1.44 28.17 31.23
CA PHE A 101 0.04 28.42 30.91
C PHE A 101 -0.89 28.39 32.13
N GLY A 102 -0.41 27.98 33.30
CA GLY A 102 -1.21 27.71 34.49
C GLY A 102 -1.76 26.27 34.50
N ALA A 103 -1.76 25.62 35.67
CA ALA A 103 -2.10 24.20 35.80
C ALA A 103 -3.51 23.81 35.30
N GLY A 104 -4.49 24.73 35.36
CA GLY A 104 -5.86 24.51 34.88
C GLY A 104 -6.11 24.84 33.41
N SER A 105 -5.14 25.49 32.75
CA SER A 105 -5.26 26.00 31.37
C SER A 105 -4.13 25.53 30.46
N ALA A 106 -3.20 24.72 30.98
CA ALA A 106 -2.11 24.17 30.21
C ALA A 106 -2.61 23.20 29.13
N PRO A 107 -2.04 23.27 27.91
CA PRO A 107 -2.34 22.28 26.89
C PRO A 107 -1.89 20.90 27.34
N THR A 108 -2.66 19.88 26.96
CA THR A 108 -2.31 18.48 27.15
C THR A 108 -1.51 17.99 25.95
N LEU A 109 -0.41 17.27 26.21
CA LEU A 109 0.30 16.51 25.20
C LEU A 109 -0.38 15.15 25.03
N ALA A 110 -0.89 14.89 23.84
CA ALA A 110 -1.41 13.59 23.44
C ALA A 110 -0.56 13.02 22.30
N TYR A 111 -0.71 11.74 22.02
CA TYR A 111 0.00 11.13 20.89
C TYR A 111 -0.82 10.03 20.24
N HIS A 112 -0.50 9.79 18.96
CA HIS A 112 -0.70 8.48 18.36
C HIS A 112 0.67 7.90 17.97
N ARG A 113 0.75 6.58 18.03
CA ARG A 113 1.91 5.81 17.58
C ARG A 113 1.45 4.55 16.88
N LEU A 114 2.07 4.23 15.76
CA LEU A 114 1.98 2.94 15.10
C LEU A 114 3.06 2.02 15.68
N ARG A 115 2.66 0.82 16.09
CA ARG A 115 3.59 -0.18 16.67
C ARG A 115 4.68 -0.63 15.70
N GLU A 116 4.43 -0.49 14.40
CA GLU A 116 5.40 -0.73 13.35
C GLU A 116 5.17 0.22 12.15
N VAL A 117 6.19 0.34 11.32
CA VAL A 117 6.16 1.15 10.09
C VAL A 117 6.49 0.23 8.93
N ARG A 118 5.53 0.04 8.00
CA ARG A 118 5.68 -0.85 6.83
C ARG A 118 5.85 -0.10 5.51
N GLY A 119 5.34 1.13 5.44
CA GLY A 119 5.39 1.95 4.24
C GLY A 119 4.05 2.61 3.96
N LEU A 120 3.51 2.40 2.76
CA LEU A 120 2.33 3.12 2.27
C LEU A 120 1.07 2.77 3.07
N LEU A 121 0.89 1.50 3.44
CA LEU A 121 -0.21 1.09 4.30
C LEU A 121 -0.19 1.85 5.63
N THR A 122 0.98 1.93 6.28
CA THR A 122 1.11 2.65 7.55
C THR A 122 0.99 4.17 7.38
N ASN A 123 1.33 4.71 6.21
CA ASN A 123 1.08 6.12 5.90
C ASN A 123 -0.42 6.44 5.78
N VAL A 124 -1.20 5.56 5.15
CA VAL A 124 -2.67 5.69 5.11
C VAL A 124 -3.23 5.72 6.54
N VAL A 125 -2.80 4.77 7.38
CA VAL A 125 -3.24 4.72 8.80
C VAL A 125 -2.85 6.00 9.55
N ASN A 126 -1.60 6.46 9.41
CA ASN A 126 -1.15 7.70 10.05
C ASN A 126 -2.03 8.90 9.67
N ASN A 127 -2.37 9.03 8.38
CA ASN A 127 -3.18 10.15 7.89
C ASN A 127 -4.61 10.08 8.44
N VAL A 128 -5.23 8.89 8.46
CA VAL A 128 -6.59 8.71 8.98
C VAL A 128 -6.67 9.02 10.48
N VAL A 129 -5.69 8.57 11.27
CA VAL A 129 -5.63 8.89 12.71
C VAL A 129 -5.41 10.39 12.93
N MET A 130 -4.51 11.01 12.16
CA MET A 130 -4.24 12.44 12.25
C MET A 130 -5.45 13.29 11.89
N GLN A 131 -6.18 12.93 10.83
CA GLN A 131 -7.42 13.61 10.43
C GLN A 131 -8.48 13.53 11.54
N GLU A 132 -8.66 12.35 12.14
CA GLU A 132 -9.60 12.16 13.25
C GLU A 132 -9.24 13.01 14.47
N LEU A 133 -7.97 13.00 14.87
CA LEU A 133 -7.50 13.78 16.01
C LEU A 133 -7.62 15.29 15.72
N THR A 134 -7.25 15.73 14.53
CA THR A 134 -7.39 17.15 14.13
C THR A 134 -8.85 17.61 14.16
N ALA A 135 -9.78 16.78 13.67
CA ALA A 135 -11.22 17.06 13.72
C ALA A 135 -11.76 17.19 15.16
N ARG A 136 -11.11 16.55 16.13
CA ARG A 136 -11.40 16.64 17.58
C ARG A 136 -10.59 17.73 18.30
N GLY A 137 -9.95 18.65 17.57
CA GLY A 137 -9.21 19.78 18.15
C GLY A 137 -7.83 19.43 18.72
N TYR A 138 -7.25 18.30 18.33
CA TYR A 138 -5.84 17.99 18.61
C TYR A 138 -4.97 18.60 17.51
N GLU A 139 -4.10 19.53 17.85
CA GLU A 139 -3.22 20.21 16.90
C GLU A 139 -1.90 19.43 16.74
N PRO A 140 -1.58 18.92 15.53
CA PRO A 140 -0.32 18.22 15.29
C PRO A 140 0.88 19.10 15.65
N TYR A 141 1.80 18.57 16.46
CA TYR A 141 2.92 19.34 16.99
C TYR A 141 4.29 18.75 16.62
N LEU A 142 4.52 17.45 16.86
CA LEU A 142 5.79 16.78 16.52
C LEU A 142 5.54 15.54 15.68
N PHE A 143 6.28 15.40 14.58
CA PHE A 143 6.13 14.32 13.62
C PHE A 143 7.26 13.30 13.74
N PHE A 144 6.89 12.02 13.80
CA PHE A 144 7.79 10.88 13.86
C PHE A 144 7.45 9.91 12.71
N PRO A 145 8.39 9.06 12.26
CA PRO A 145 8.11 8.04 11.25
C PRO A 145 6.96 7.10 11.62
N ASN A 146 6.74 6.90 12.94
CA ASN A 146 5.73 6.01 13.47
C ASN A 146 4.60 6.73 14.20
N GLY A 147 4.40 8.05 14.05
CA GLY A 147 3.27 8.72 14.68
C GLY A 147 3.46 10.21 14.92
N VAL A 148 2.56 10.81 15.70
CA VAL A 148 2.51 12.26 15.92
C VAL A 148 2.20 12.55 17.38
N VAL A 149 2.83 13.60 17.91
CA VAL A 149 2.47 14.25 19.18
C VAL A 149 1.58 15.45 18.86
N TYR A 150 0.55 15.64 19.66
CA TYR A 150 -0.44 16.68 19.52
C TYR A 150 -0.50 17.57 20.76
N LEU A 151 -0.87 18.83 20.54
CA LEU A 151 -1.30 19.75 21.58
C LEU A 151 -2.82 19.82 21.59
N ARG A 152 -3.42 19.76 22.78
CA ARG A 152 -4.87 19.92 22.95
C ARG A 152 -5.19 20.89 24.08
N MET A 153 -6.11 21.80 23.83
CA MET A 153 -6.69 22.65 24.86
C MET A 153 -7.93 21.96 25.46
N GLY A 154 -8.03 21.93 26.79
CA GLY A 154 -9.17 21.35 27.50
C GLY A 154 -9.19 19.81 27.57
N PRO A 155 -10.19 19.22 28.26
CA PRO A 155 -10.28 17.78 28.48
C PRO A 155 -10.56 17.01 27.17
N PRO A 156 -10.22 15.71 27.07
CA PRO A 156 -10.45 14.89 25.88
C PRO A 156 -11.93 14.67 25.55
N ASP A 157 -12.28 14.68 24.26
CA ASP A 157 -13.64 14.42 23.74
C ASP A 157 -13.87 12.92 23.56
N GLY A 158 -14.15 12.26 24.68
CA GLY A 158 -14.55 10.85 24.71
C GLY A 158 -13.48 9.86 24.24
N GLU A 159 -13.89 8.61 24.07
CA GLU A 159 -13.05 7.54 23.55
C GLU A 159 -12.88 7.65 22.03
N ILE A 160 -11.71 7.26 21.52
CA ILE A 160 -11.45 7.21 20.08
C ILE A 160 -11.78 5.80 19.59
N ASP A 161 -12.68 5.74 18.61
CA ASP A 161 -13.08 4.49 17.98
C ASP A 161 -12.00 4.00 16.99
N VAL A 162 -11.13 3.11 17.48
CA VAL A 162 -10.06 2.50 16.69
C VAL A 162 -10.60 1.58 15.60
N ALA A 163 -11.74 0.92 15.83
CA ALA A 163 -12.34 0.07 14.80
C ALA A 163 -12.88 0.93 13.65
N GLY A 164 -13.56 2.04 13.97
CA GLY A 164 -13.99 3.02 12.98
C GLY A 164 -12.83 3.68 12.23
N LEU A 165 -11.66 3.88 12.87
CA LEU A 165 -10.43 4.32 12.21
C LEU A 165 -9.92 3.26 11.22
N ALA A 166 -9.98 1.98 11.57
CA ALA A 166 -9.58 0.90 10.68
C ALA A 166 -10.48 0.80 9.45
N GLU A 167 -11.80 0.96 9.61
CA GLU A 167 -12.75 0.99 8.48
C GLU A 167 -12.51 2.21 7.57
N ARG A 168 -12.21 3.39 8.13
CA ARG A 168 -11.82 4.56 7.32
C ARG A 168 -10.50 4.35 6.57
N GLY A 169 -9.53 3.70 7.23
CA GLY A 169 -8.27 3.29 6.60
C GLY A 169 -8.50 2.34 5.43
N TRP A 170 -9.40 1.37 5.59
CA TRP A 170 -9.81 0.47 4.52
C TRP A 170 -10.49 1.21 3.36
N ALA A 171 -11.44 2.09 3.65
CA ALA A 171 -12.13 2.86 2.62
C ALA A 171 -11.16 3.74 1.79
N GLU A 172 -10.14 4.32 2.43
CA GLU A 172 -9.11 5.08 1.72
C GLU A 172 -8.24 4.17 0.82
N ILE A 173 -7.94 2.95 1.27
CA ILE A 173 -7.27 1.94 0.45
C ILE A 173 -8.11 1.56 -0.76
N GLU A 174 -9.41 1.28 -0.58
CA GLU A 174 -10.35 0.98 -1.66
C GLU A 174 -10.40 2.11 -2.68
N ARG A 175 -10.45 3.36 -2.20
CA ARG A 175 -10.43 4.55 -3.05
C ARG A 175 -9.14 4.63 -3.89
N LEU A 176 -7.98 4.51 -3.24
CA LEU A 176 -6.67 4.55 -3.93
C LEU A 176 -6.55 3.44 -4.99
N VAL A 177 -6.96 2.22 -4.65
CA VAL A 177 -6.93 1.07 -5.56
C VAL A 177 -7.94 1.24 -6.70
N GLY A 178 -9.14 1.71 -6.40
CA GLY A 178 -10.22 1.90 -7.38
C GLY A 178 -9.94 3.01 -8.39
N GLU A 179 -9.23 4.06 -7.99
CA GLU A 179 -8.76 5.15 -8.86
C GLU A 179 -7.51 4.77 -9.66
N SER A 180 -6.85 3.67 -9.33
CA SER A 180 -5.61 3.28 -10.01
C SER A 180 -5.84 2.96 -11.48
N GLU A 181 -4.99 3.55 -12.31
CA GLU A 181 -4.92 3.27 -13.73
C GLU A 181 -3.90 2.18 -14.10
N SER A 182 -2.93 1.95 -13.21
CA SER A 182 -1.75 1.09 -13.42
C SER A 182 -1.88 -0.29 -12.76
N PHE A 183 -2.92 -0.50 -11.95
CA PHE A 183 -3.13 -1.71 -11.17
C PHE A 183 -4.38 -2.48 -11.60
N GLY A 184 -4.29 -3.81 -11.45
CA GLY A 184 -5.47 -4.67 -11.41
C GLY A 184 -6.00 -5.17 -12.75
N VAL A 185 -5.60 -4.59 -13.89
CA VAL A 185 -5.92 -5.10 -15.22
C VAL A 185 -4.67 -5.24 -16.07
N LEU A 186 -4.44 -6.43 -16.63
CA LEU A 186 -3.37 -6.67 -17.62
C LEU A 186 -3.94 -6.99 -18.98
N ARG A 187 -3.32 -6.45 -20.03
CA ARG A 187 -3.50 -6.92 -21.40
C ARG A 187 -2.43 -7.96 -21.72
N GLY A 188 -2.82 -9.21 -21.93
CA GLY A 188 -1.92 -10.28 -22.38
C GLY A 188 -2.23 -10.75 -23.80
N PRO A 189 -1.52 -11.77 -24.32
CA PRO A 189 -1.76 -12.32 -25.65
C PRO A 189 -3.19 -12.85 -25.87
N THR A 190 -3.88 -13.20 -24.78
CA THR A 190 -5.28 -13.69 -24.77
C THR A 190 -6.29 -12.61 -24.35
N GLY A 191 -5.90 -11.33 -24.40
CA GLY A 191 -6.75 -10.21 -24.04
C GLY A 191 -6.66 -9.76 -22.58
N LEU A 192 -7.54 -8.83 -22.20
CA LEU A 192 -7.59 -8.19 -20.88
C LEU A 192 -7.95 -9.17 -19.76
N ARG A 193 -7.33 -9.07 -18.59
CA ARG A 193 -7.66 -9.87 -17.40
C ARG A 193 -7.63 -9.02 -16.15
N VAL A 194 -8.64 -9.19 -15.29
CA VAL A 194 -8.69 -8.59 -13.95
C VAL A 194 -7.90 -9.48 -12.99
N SER A 195 -7.08 -8.90 -12.12
CA SER A 195 -6.39 -9.66 -11.09
C SER A 195 -7.35 -10.13 -9.99
N SER A 196 -7.04 -11.27 -9.36
CA SER A 196 -7.82 -11.71 -8.19
C SER A 196 -7.76 -10.69 -7.07
N ALA A 197 -6.63 -10.00 -6.89
CA ALA A 197 -6.48 -8.94 -5.91
C ALA A 197 -7.43 -7.76 -6.16
N LEU A 198 -7.59 -7.31 -7.40
CA LEU A 198 -8.52 -6.22 -7.68
C LEU A 198 -9.98 -6.68 -7.43
N LEU A 199 -10.30 -7.93 -7.74
CA LEU A 199 -11.63 -8.49 -7.43
C LEU A 199 -11.87 -8.64 -5.93
N ASP A 200 -10.87 -9.08 -5.16
CA ASP A 200 -10.95 -9.19 -3.70
C ASP A 200 -11.17 -7.81 -3.06
N LEU A 201 -10.64 -6.74 -3.65
CA LEU A 201 -10.63 -5.39 -3.09
C LEU A 201 -11.80 -4.51 -3.54
N ALA A 202 -12.10 -4.52 -4.83
CA ALA A 202 -13.09 -3.64 -5.43
C ALA A 202 -14.37 -4.39 -5.85
N GLY A 203 -14.42 -5.70 -5.58
CA GLY A 203 -15.52 -6.57 -5.96
C GLY A 203 -15.66 -6.72 -7.48
N LEU A 204 -16.74 -7.39 -7.89
CA LEU A 204 -17.07 -7.55 -9.31
C LEU A 204 -17.26 -6.20 -10.01
N SER A 205 -17.99 -5.27 -9.40
CA SER A 205 -18.28 -3.96 -9.98
C SER A 205 -16.99 -3.16 -10.24
N GLY A 206 -16.11 -3.07 -9.24
CA GLY A 206 -14.83 -2.37 -9.39
C GLY A 206 -13.89 -3.04 -10.41
N GLY A 207 -13.88 -4.38 -10.46
CA GLY A 207 -13.14 -5.14 -11.48
C GLY A 207 -13.60 -4.83 -12.91
N LEU A 208 -14.91 -4.78 -13.15
CA LEU A 208 -15.48 -4.42 -14.45
C LEU A 208 -15.24 -2.94 -14.80
N ALA A 209 -15.36 -2.03 -13.84
CA ALA A 209 -15.05 -0.61 -14.05
C ALA A 209 -13.59 -0.38 -14.46
N ALA A 210 -12.64 -1.09 -13.83
CA ALA A 210 -11.24 -1.05 -14.24
C ALA A 210 -11.03 -1.67 -15.64
N GLY A 211 -11.73 -2.77 -15.93
CA GLY A 211 -11.74 -3.40 -17.26
C GLY A 211 -12.23 -2.45 -18.36
N ARG A 212 -13.30 -1.69 -18.10
CA ARG A 212 -13.83 -0.63 -18.99
C ARG A 212 -12.78 0.43 -19.29
N ARG A 213 -12.14 1.01 -18.27
CA ARG A 213 -11.06 2.01 -18.46
C ARG A 213 -9.90 1.44 -19.28
N ALA A 214 -9.49 0.20 -18.99
CA ALA A 214 -8.43 -0.47 -19.72
C ALA A 214 -8.80 -0.73 -21.19
N ALA A 215 -10.05 -1.10 -21.46
CA ALA A 215 -10.56 -1.29 -22.81
C ALA A 215 -10.52 0.03 -23.61
N MET A 216 -11.00 1.13 -23.03
CA MET A 216 -11.01 2.44 -23.73
C MET A 216 -9.62 2.95 -24.13
N ARG A 217 -8.56 2.54 -23.41
CA ARG A 217 -7.17 2.89 -23.75
C ARG A 217 -6.58 2.07 -24.90
N ILE A 218 -7.29 1.06 -25.40
CA ILE A 218 -6.81 0.29 -26.55
C ILE A 218 -6.80 1.18 -27.79
N ALA A 219 -5.61 1.34 -28.36
CA ALA A 219 -5.37 2.04 -29.62
C ALA A 219 -4.89 1.10 -30.74
N THR A 220 -4.31 -0.06 -30.39
CA THR A 220 -3.80 -1.06 -31.34
C THR A 220 -4.60 -2.35 -31.26
N GLY A 221 -5.02 -2.83 -32.43
CA GLY A 221 -6.04 -3.85 -32.56
C GLY A 221 -5.55 -5.28 -32.75
N HIS A 222 -6.39 -6.22 -32.33
CA HIS A 222 -6.34 -7.64 -32.69
C HIS A 222 -7.60 -8.08 -33.45
N ALA A 223 -8.57 -7.19 -33.70
CA ALA A 223 -9.88 -7.52 -34.26
C ALA A 223 -9.80 -8.38 -35.51
N VAL A 224 -8.94 -8.02 -36.48
CA VAL A 224 -8.71 -8.82 -37.70
C VAL A 224 -8.29 -10.25 -37.36
N ALA A 225 -7.26 -10.43 -36.54
CA ALA A 225 -6.77 -11.73 -36.14
C ALA A 225 -7.80 -12.55 -35.34
N ARG A 226 -8.60 -11.89 -34.48
CA ARG A 226 -9.64 -12.57 -33.69
C ARG A 226 -10.84 -12.98 -34.54
N LEU A 227 -11.29 -12.12 -35.45
CA LEU A 227 -12.37 -12.42 -36.40
C LEU A 227 -11.94 -13.53 -37.36
N TYR A 228 -10.70 -13.52 -37.85
CA TYR A 228 -10.17 -14.63 -38.62
C TYR A 228 -10.27 -15.95 -37.85
N GLY A 229 -9.80 -15.97 -36.60
CA GLY A 229 -9.88 -17.15 -35.74
C GLY A 229 -11.30 -17.61 -35.43
N PHE A 230 -12.28 -16.71 -35.42
CA PHE A 230 -13.70 -17.06 -35.35
C PHE A 230 -14.14 -17.86 -36.58
N PHE A 231 -13.79 -17.42 -37.79
CA PHE A 231 -14.22 -18.09 -39.03
C PHE A 231 -13.45 -19.38 -39.35
N THR A 232 -12.18 -19.47 -38.95
CA THR A 232 -11.30 -20.59 -39.35
C THR A 232 -10.98 -21.55 -38.21
N GLY A 233 -11.11 -21.11 -36.95
CA GLY A 233 -10.59 -21.85 -35.80
C GLY A 233 -9.06 -21.84 -35.70
N GLU A 234 -8.36 -21.03 -36.48
CA GLU A 234 -6.91 -20.87 -36.42
C GLU A 234 -6.51 -19.67 -35.54
N SER A 235 -5.50 -19.85 -34.70
CA SER A 235 -4.86 -18.77 -33.95
C SER A 235 -3.80 -18.07 -34.81
N VAL A 236 -3.36 -16.88 -34.40
CA VAL A 236 -2.25 -16.15 -35.07
C VAL A 236 -1.00 -17.02 -35.23
N ASN A 237 -0.67 -17.82 -34.21
CA ASN A 237 0.48 -18.72 -34.27
C ASN A 237 0.27 -19.85 -35.28
N ASP A 238 -0.96 -20.37 -35.43
CA ASP A 238 -1.24 -21.43 -36.41
C ASP A 238 -1.03 -20.94 -37.84
N VAL A 239 -1.59 -19.76 -38.17
CA VAL A 239 -1.46 -19.13 -39.49
C VAL A 239 0.02 -18.82 -39.79
N ARG A 240 0.74 -18.23 -38.82
CA ARG A 240 2.17 -17.94 -38.95
C ARG A 240 2.98 -19.22 -39.17
N ASN A 241 2.68 -20.30 -38.45
CA ASN A 241 3.38 -21.57 -38.61
C ASN A 241 3.07 -22.23 -39.97
N ARG A 242 1.84 -22.09 -40.48
CA ARG A 242 1.42 -22.61 -41.78
C ARG A 242 2.09 -21.87 -42.95
N LEU A 243 2.21 -20.54 -42.85
CA LEU A 243 2.72 -19.70 -43.95
C LEU A 243 4.22 -19.43 -43.84
N GLY A 244 4.82 -19.61 -42.66
CA GLY A 244 6.24 -19.36 -42.39
C GLY A 244 6.63 -17.87 -42.45
N ASP A 245 5.66 -16.96 -42.55
CA ASP A 245 5.87 -15.53 -42.79
C ASP A 245 4.75 -14.71 -42.11
N THR A 246 5.14 -13.75 -41.28
CA THR A 246 4.21 -12.91 -40.51
C THR A 246 3.40 -11.98 -41.42
N GLN A 247 4.00 -11.39 -42.44
CA GLN A 247 3.33 -10.44 -43.33
C GLN A 247 2.30 -11.15 -44.21
N LYS A 248 2.61 -12.36 -44.67
CA LYS A 248 1.64 -13.19 -45.40
C LYS A 248 0.46 -13.61 -44.50
N ALA A 249 0.72 -13.90 -43.23
CA ALA A 249 -0.33 -14.22 -42.27
C ALA A 249 -1.28 -13.03 -42.07
N GLU A 250 -0.73 -11.83 -41.88
CA GLU A 250 -1.53 -10.61 -41.75
C GLU A 250 -2.37 -10.33 -43.01
N GLN A 251 -1.77 -10.45 -44.20
CA GLN A 251 -2.48 -10.26 -45.47
C GLN A 251 -3.63 -11.27 -45.69
N GLU A 252 -3.40 -12.56 -45.38
CA GLU A 252 -4.45 -13.59 -45.50
C GLU A 252 -5.60 -13.30 -44.51
N GLN A 253 -5.25 -12.88 -43.29
CA GLN A 253 -6.23 -12.53 -42.27
C GLN A 253 -7.08 -11.33 -42.67
N GLU A 254 -6.45 -10.25 -43.13
CA GLU A 254 -7.14 -9.06 -43.62
C GLU A 254 -8.03 -9.37 -44.82
N ALA A 255 -7.57 -10.17 -45.78
CA ALA A 255 -8.33 -10.52 -46.96
C ALA A 255 -9.63 -11.26 -46.59
N LEU A 256 -9.57 -12.24 -45.68
CA LEU A 256 -10.75 -12.98 -45.24
C LEU A 256 -11.73 -12.07 -44.48
N VAL A 257 -11.25 -11.27 -43.53
CA VAL A 257 -12.13 -10.40 -42.73
C VAL A 257 -12.81 -9.36 -43.61
N LYS A 258 -12.09 -8.83 -44.62
CA LYS A 258 -12.64 -7.92 -45.62
C LYS A 258 -13.70 -8.59 -46.51
N ASP A 259 -13.49 -9.84 -46.93
CA ASP A 259 -14.48 -10.64 -47.68
C ASP A 259 -15.76 -10.86 -46.86
N LYS A 260 -15.63 -11.06 -45.54
CA LYS A 260 -16.77 -11.19 -44.63
C LYS A 260 -17.53 -9.87 -44.38
N GLY A 261 -16.97 -8.73 -44.77
CA GLY A 261 -17.65 -7.43 -44.69
C GLY A 261 -17.90 -6.92 -43.26
N LEU A 262 -17.26 -7.50 -42.24
CA LEU A 262 -17.45 -7.10 -40.86
C LEU A 262 -16.55 -5.91 -40.47
N PRO A 263 -17.05 -4.99 -39.61
CA PRO A 263 -16.21 -4.00 -38.96
C PRO A 263 -15.07 -4.68 -38.19
N HIS A 264 -13.89 -4.08 -38.22
CA HIS A 264 -12.68 -4.61 -37.57
C HIS A 264 -11.73 -3.48 -37.12
N ASP A 265 -12.27 -2.28 -36.92
CA ASP A 265 -11.54 -1.14 -36.38
C ASP A 265 -11.44 -1.19 -34.84
N VAL A 266 -10.77 -0.20 -34.25
CA VAL A 266 -10.49 -0.13 -32.81
C VAL A 266 -11.74 -0.26 -31.93
N ARG A 267 -12.93 0.09 -32.42
CA ARG A 267 -14.18 -0.04 -31.66
C ARG A 267 -14.52 -1.50 -31.39
N VAL A 268 -14.25 -2.38 -32.36
CA VAL A 268 -14.42 -3.83 -32.21
C VAL A 268 -13.41 -4.39 -31.21
N ASP A 269 -12.18 -3.87 -31.21
CA ASP A 269 -11.17 -4.26 -30.23
C ASP A 269 -11.56 -3.89 -28.80
N ARG A 270 -11.98 -2.64 -28.57
CA ARG A 270 -12.39 -2.17 -27.24
C ARG A 270 -13.56 -2.98 -26.69
N LEU A 271 -14.60 -3.16 -27.50
CA LEU A 271 -15.79 -3.90 -27.11
C LEU A 271 -15.49 -5.40 -26.95
N GLY A 272 -14.77 -6.02 -27.89
CA GLY A 272 -14.44 -7.44 -27.85
C GLY A 272 -13.54 -7.83 -26.66
N GLU A 273 -12.53 -6.99 -26.35
CA GLU A 273 -11.66 -7.16 -25.18
C GLU A 273 -12.44 -7.04 -23.88
N PHE A 274 -13.29 -6.01 -23.76
CA PHE A 274 -14.13 -5.83 -22.58
C PHE A 274 -15.10 -7.00 -22.37
N LEU A 275 -15.81 -7.44 -23.41
CA LEU A 275 -16.75 -8.56 -23.31
C LEU A 275 -16.06 -9.87 -22.91
N SER A 276 -14.88 -10.14 -23.49
CA SER A 276 -14.08 -11.29 -23.10
C SER A 276 -13.59 -11.20 -21.65
N LEU A 277 -13.20 -10.02 -21.18
CA LEU A 277 -12.85 -9.77 -19.79
C LEU A 277 -14.06 -9.99 -18.89
N ALA A 278 -15.20 -9.35 -19.16
CA ALA A 278 -16.41 -9.44 -18.34
C ALA A 278 -16.89 -10.89 -18.20
N TYR A 279 -16.90 -11.64 -19.31
CA TYR A 279 -17.22 -13.06 -19.31
C TYR A 279 -16.30 -13.85 -18.36
N ARG A 280 -14.97 -13.69 -18.49
CA ARG A 280 -14.00 -14.40 -17.65
C ARG A 280 -14.12 -14.00 -16.18
N THR A 281 -14.22 -12.70 -15.91
CA THR A 281 -14.32 -12.15 -14.56
C THR A 281 -15.53 -12.71 -13.82
N VAL A 282 -16.70 -12.78 -14.45
CA VAL A 282 -17.90 -13.37 -13.82
C VAL A 282 -17.73 -14.88 -13.59
N ARG A 283 -17.10 -15.60 -14.53
CA ARG A 283 -16.81 -17.04 -14.38
C ARG A 283 -15.81 -17.34 -13.27
N GLU A 284 -14.86 -16.43 -13.04
CA GLU A 284 -13.88 -16.50 -11.95
C GLU A 284 -14.52 -16.09 -10.61
N TRP A 285 -15.38 -15.06 -10.62
CA TRP A 285 -16.10 -14.55 -9.46
C TRP A 285 -16.93 -15.64 -8.77
N SER A 286 -17.69 -16.43 -9.54
CA SER A 286 -18.42 -17.55 -8.94
C SER A 286 -18.69 -18.67 -9.95
N LYS A 287 -18.06 -19.82 -9.71
CA LYS A 287 -18.30 -21.05 -10.49
C LYS A 287 -19.72 -21.63 -10.34
N ARG A 288 -20.48 -21.14 -9.35
CA ARG A 288 -21.88 -21.57 -9.09
C ARG A 288 -22.88 -20.84 -9.97
N LEU A 289 -22.49 -19.70 -10.54
CA LEU A 289 -23.34 -18.95 -11.46
C LEU A 289 -23.53 -19.73 -12.77
N PRO A 290 -24.71 -19.60 -13.40
CA PRO A 290 -24.90 -20.01 -14.78
C PRO A 290 -23.88 -19.32 -15.72
N ASP A 291 -23.73 -19.86 -16.91
CA ASP A 291 -22.86 -19.27 -17.93
C ASP A 291 -23.34 -17.84 -18.28
N PRO A 292 -22.50 -16.80 -18.13
CA PRO A 292 -22.92 -15.41 -18.30
C PRO A 292 -22.98 -14.98 -19.77
N ALA A 293 -22.79 -15.88 -20.72
CA ALA A 293 -22.81 -15.52 -22.14
C ALA A 293 -24.17 -14.97 -22.61
N GLU A 294 -25.28 -15.58 -22.17
CA GLU A 294 -26.63 -15.10 -22.49
C GLU A 294 -26.91 -13.70 -21.92
N PRO A 295 -26.70 -13.43 -20.61
CA PRO A 295 -26.80 -12.08 -20.05
C PRO A 295 -25.95 -11.04 -20.78
N LEU A 296 -24.70 -11.37 -21.14
CA LEU A 296 -23.81 -10.45 -21.86
C LEU A 296 -24.34 -10.10 -23.25
N LEU A 297 -24.85 -11.09 -23.99
CA LEU A 297 -25.45 -10.87 -25.30
C LEU A 297 -26.77 -10.11 -25.21
N ALA A 298 -27.58 -10.37 -24.17
CA ALA A 298 -28.80 -9.64 -23.90
C ALA A 298 -28.52 -8.16 -23.60
N ALA A 299 -27.46 -7.85 -22.82
CA ALA A 299 -27.06 -6.48 -22.52
C ALA A 299 -26.59 -5.67 -23.75
N LEU A 300 -26.16 -6.37 -24.79
CA LEU A 300 -25.84 -5.78 -26.10
C LEU A 300 -27.03 -5.71 -27.06
N GLY A 301 -28.18 -6.31 -26.71
CA GLY A 301 -29.30 -6.50 -27.64
C GLY A 301 -29.00 -7.49 -28.77
N LEU A 302 -28.02 -8.39 -28.60
CA LEU A 302 -27.57 -9.31 -29.64
C LEU A 302 -28.06 -10.75 -29.47
N ALA A 303 -28.86 -11.05 -28.45
CA ALA A 303 -29.29 -12.41 -28.12
C ALA A 303 -30.00 -13.17 -29.26
N GLU A 304 -30.63 -12.45 -30.20
CA GLU A 304 -31.28 -13.05 -31.38
C GLU A 304 -30.34 -13.26 -32.58
N SER A 305 -29.18 -12.60 -32.59
CA SER A 305 -28.27 -12.53 -33.75
C SER A 305 -26.93 -13.23 -33.55
N VAL A 306 -26.55 -13.47 -32.30
CA VAL A 306 -25.34 -14.19 -31.91
C VAL A 306 -25.71 -15.20 -30.85
N SER A 307 -25.39 -16.47 -31.06
CA SER A 307 -25.63 -17.51 -30.08
C SER A 307 -24.56 -17.52 -28.98
N PRO A 308 -24.88 -18.03 -27.77
CA PRO A 308 -23.87 -18.22 -26.71
C PRO A 308 -22.71 -19.12 -27.14
N ALA A 309 -22.95 -20.09 -28.03
CA ALA A 309 -21.91 -20.97 -28.56
C ALA A 309 -20.91 -20.20 -29.43
N GLU A 310 -21.40 -19.34 -30.32
CA GLU A 310 -20.55 -18.45 -31.13
C GLU A 310 -19.75 -17.49 -30.25
N ALA A 311 -20.39 -16.82 -29.29
CA ALA A 311 -19.72 -15.86 -28.42
C ALA A 311 -18.58 -16.48 -27.59
N LYS A 312 -18.72 -17.76 -27.21
CA LYS A 312 -17.72 -18.50 -26.43
C LYS A 312 -16.64 -19.18 -27.27
N GLN A 313 -16.69 -19.07 -28.59
CA GLN A 313 -15.69 -19.70 -29.45
C GLN A 313 -14.28 -19.18 -29.11
N GLN A 314 -13.36 -20.11 -28.84
CA GLN A 314 -12.01 -19.80 -28.40
C GLN A 314 -10.99 -20.86 -28.84
N LYS A 315 -9.70 -20.47 -28.83
CA LYS A 315 -8.57 -21.40 -28.96
C LYS A 315 -7.41 -20.94 -28.09
N GLY A 316 -6.81 -21.87 -27.35
CA GLY A 316 -5.65 -21.56 -26.49
C GLY A 316 -5.90 -20.43 -25.47
N GLY A 317 -7.15 -20.32 -24.96
CA GLY A 317 -7.56 -19.27 -24.01
C GLY A 317 -7.83 -17.90 -24.65
N THR A 318 -7.70 -17.78 -25.97
CA THR A 318 -8.11 -16.59 -26.72
C THR A 318 -9.56 -16.74 -27.15
N TYR A 319 -10.43 -15.83 -26.71
CA TYR A 319 -11.82 -15.78 -27.17
C TYR A 319 -11.95 -15.01 -28.48
N PHE A 320 -12.40 -15.68 -29.52
CA PHE A 320 -12.71 -15.11 -30.83
C PHE A 320 -14.16 -14.62 -30.90
N GLY A 321 -15.07 -15.38 -30.29
CA GLY A 321 -16.51 -15.12 -30.35
C GLY A 321 -16.94 -13.77 -29.80
N TRP A 322 -16.28 -13.28 -28.75
CA TRP A 322 -16.57 -11.95 -28.19
C TRP A 322 -16.21 -10.80 -29.15
N TYR A 323 -15.20 -10.98 -30.01
CA TYR A 323 -14.89 -10.03 -31.07
C TYR A 323 -15.88 -10.11 -32.23
N TYR A 324 -16.39 -11.30 -32.53
CA TYR A 324 -17.49 -11.45 -33.48
C TYR A 324 -18.76 -10.75 -32.98
N ALA A 325 -19.15 -10.96 -31.71
CA ALA A 325 -20.27 -10.25 -31.10
C ALA A 325 -20.07 -8.72 -31.15
N ALA A 326 -18.87 -8.24 -30.83
CA ALA A 326 -18.53 -6.83 -30.96
C ALA A 326 -18.68 -6.31 -32.41
N ALA A 327 -18.18 -7.05 -33.40
CA ALA A 327 -18.32 -6.66 -34.81
C ALA A 327 -19.80 -6.60 -35.27
N ARG A 328 -20.65 -7.53 -34.80
CA ARG A 328 -22.10 -7.50 -35.06
C ARG A 328 -22.78 -6.29 -34.41
N TYR A 329 -22.36 -5.90 -33.22
CA TYR A 329 -22.86 -4.68 -32.57
C TYR A 329 -22.48 -3.42 -33.36
N ILE A 330 -21.21 -3.29 -33.75
CA ILE A 330 -20.72 -2.13 -34.52
C ILE A 330 -21.33 -2.07 -35.92
N GLU A 331 -21.63 -3.22 -36.54
CA GLU A 331 -22.34 -3.26 -37.83
C GLU A 331 -23.74 -2.64 -37.73
N GLN A 332 -24.44 -2.86 -36.61
CA GLN A 332 -25.75 -2.25 -36.33
C GLN A 332 -25.66 -0.77 -35.92
N HIS A 333 -24.48 -0.33 -35.46
CA HIS A 333 -24.22 1.02 -34.94
C HIS A 333 -22.96 1.63 -35.59
N PRO A 334 -22.92 1.81 -36.92
CA PRO A 334 -21.69 2.17 -37.64
C PRO A 334 -21.14 3.56 -37.27
N GLY A 335 -21.99 4.44 -36.73
CA GLY A 335 -21.64 5.79 -36.30
C GLY A 335 -21.22 5.94 -34.84
N ILE A 336 -21.18 4.85 -34.07
CA ILE A 336 -20.89 4.93 -32.62
C ILE A 336 -19.50 5.51 -32.37
N ASP A 337 -19.44 6.52 -31.50
CA ASP A 337 -18.21 7.21 -31.11
C ASP A 337 -17.59 6.66 -29.81
N ASP A 338 -16.45 7.22 -29.41
CA ASP A 338 -15.69 6.78 -28.24
C ASP A 338 -16.46 6.99 -26.92
N ALA A 339 -17.24 8.06 -26.81
CA ALA A 339 -18.02 8.35 -25.60
C ALA A 339 -19.21 7.39 -25.50
N GLU A 340 -19.89 7.13 -26.61
CA GLU A 340 -21.00 6.18 -26.68
C GLU A 340 -20.54 4.73 -26.42
N ILE A 341 -19.34 4.35 -26.88
CA ILE A 341 -18.74 3.05 -26.52
C ILE A 341 -18.47 2.99 -25.02
N ASP A 342 -17.87 4.01 -24.42
CA ASP A 342 -17.58 4.03 -22.99
C ASP A 342 -18.87 3.90 -22.16
N GLU A 343 -19.92 4.64 -22.53
CA GLU A 343 -21.26 4.52 -21.93
C GLU A 343 -21.86 3.12 -22.10
N LEU A 344 -21.71 2.49 -23.28
CA LEU A 344 -22.13 1.11 -23.52
C LEU A 344 -21.40 0.13 -22.59
N LEU A 345 -20.07 0.23 -22.46
CA LEU A 345 -19.31 -0.65 -21.56
C LEU A 345 -19.76 -0.48 -20.10
N GLY A 346 -20.07 0.76 -19.70
CA GLY A 346 -20.67 1.07 -18.40
C GLY A 346 -21.99 0.35 -18.18
N ARG A 347 -22.94 0.54 -19.10
CA ARG A 347 -24.27 -0.10 -19.04
C ARG A 347 -24.18 -1.62 -19.02
N VAL A 348 -23.33 -2.23 -19.86
CA VAL A 348 -23.11 -3.69 -19.83
C VAL A 348 -22.54 -4.13 -18.49
N SER A 349 -21.64 -3.35 -17.88
CA SER A 349 -21.12 -3.65 -16.53
C SER A 349 -22.24 -3.66 -15.50
N ASP A 350 -23.08 -2.62 -15.49
CA ASP A 350 -24.17 -2.45 -14.52
C ASP A 350 -25.22 -3.56 -14.65
N GLU A 351 -25.61 -3.92 -15.89
CA GLU A 351 -26.55 -4.99 -16.15
C GLU A 351 -26.03 -6.36 -15.70
N ILE A 352 -24.74 -6.63 -15.90
CA ILE A 352 -24.10 -7.87 -15.46
C ILE A 352 -23.97 -7.93 -13.94
N VAL A 353 -23.59 -6.83 -13.30
CA VAL A 353 -23.55 -6.75 -11.83
C VAL A 353 -24.95 -6.98 -11.26
N ALA A 354 -25.97 -6.32 -11.80
CA ALA A 354 -27.35 -6.52 -11.39
C ALA A 354 -27.82 -7.97 -11.60
N TRP A 355 -27.44 -8.61 -12.71
CA TRP A 355 -27.72 -10.02 -12.95
C TRP A 355 -27.05 -10.93 -11.90
N VAL A 356 -25.78 -10.69 -11.55
CA VAL A 356 -25.08 -11.44 -10.50
C VAL A 356 -25.73 -11.23 -9.13
N ASP A 357 -26.16 -10.01 -8.83
CA ASP A 357 -26.84 -9.65 -7.59
C ASP A 357 -28.20 -10.34 -7.44
N GLN A 358 -29.00 -10.37 -8.52
CA GLN A 358 -30.26 -11.12 -8.56
C GLN A 358 -30.08 -12.62 -8.31
N LYS A 359 -28.89 -13.17 -8.54
CA LYS A 359 -28.54 -14.57 -8.24
C LYS A 359 -27.97 -14.75 -6.83
N GLY A 360 -27.94 -13.70 -6.01
CA GLY A 360 -27.43 -13.72 -4.64
C GLY A 360 -25.94 -14.01 -4.54
N ALA A 361 -25.16 -13.68 -5.59
CA ALA A 361 -23.75 -14.00 -5.68
C ALA A 361 -22.84 -12.76 -5.61
N LEU A 362 -23.40 -11.56 -5.39
CA LEU A 362 -22.61 -10.32 -5.30
C LEU A 362 -21.89 -10.19 -3.95
N SER A 363 -22.44 -10.76 -2.87
CA SER A 363 -21.89 -10.69 -1.51
C SER A 363 -20.85 -11.76 -1.21
N GLN A 364 -20.18 -12.33 -2.22
CA GLN A 364 -19.04 -13.21 -1.95
C GLN A 364 -17.87 -12.33 -1.49
N GLU A 365 -17.75 -12.17 -0.17
CA GLU A 365 -16.59 -11.57 0.49
C GLU A 365 -15.33 -12.20 -0.11
N GLY A 366 -14.41 -11.35 -0.56
CA GLY A 366 -13.08 -11.77 -1.05
C GLY A 366 -12.36 -12.61 0.01
N ALA A 367 -11.17 -13.12 -0.31
CA ALA A 367 -10.45 -14.10 0.52
C ALA A 367 -9.94 -13.60 1.90
N GLY A 368 -10.76 -12.92 2.71
CA GLY A 368 -10.44 -12.46 4.05
C GLY A 368 -9.51 -11.24 4.11
N ILE A 369 -9.23 -10.59 2.98
CA ILE A 369 -8.22 -9.52 2.89
C ILE A 369 -8.65 -8.29 3.68
N ARG A 370 -9.93 -7.91 3.60
CA ARG A 370 -10.48 -6.77 4.32
C ARG A 370 -10.38 -7.00 5.81
N GLU A 371 -10.90 -8.11 6.28
CA GLU A 371 -10.96 -8.51 7.69
C GLU A 371 -9.55 -8.57 8.28
N SER A 372 -8.63 -9.20 7.57
CA SER A 372 -7.22 -9.30 8.00
C SER A 372 -6.54 -7.94 8.07
N VAL A 373 -6.81 -7.05 7.11
CA VAL A 373 -6.20 -5.71 7.06
C VAL A 373 -6.82 -4.78 8.11
N THR A 374 -8.14 -4.81 8.33
CA THR A 374 -8.80 -3.99 9.36
C THR A 374 -8.44 -4.48 10.77
N GLU A 375 -8.35 -5.79 10.98
CA GLU A 375 -7.82 -6.38 12.23
C GLU A 375 -6.37 -5.92 12.46
N TYR A 376 -5.54 -5.98 11.42
CA TYR A 376 -4.16 -5.51 11.45
C TYR A 376 -4.06 -4.02 11.81
N ILE A 377 -4.82 -3.14 11.15
CA ILE A 377 -4.82 -1.69 11.43
C ILE A 377 -5.25 -1.43 12.88
N THR A 378 -6.28 -2.13 13.36
CA THR A 378 -6.75 -2.03 14.75
C THR A 378 -5.63 -2.40 15.73
N SER A 379 -4.86 -3.44 15.43
CA SER A 379 -3.74 -3.90 16.28
C SER A 379 -2.55 -2.93 16.28
N LEU A 380 -2.43 -2.10 15.25
CA LEU A 380 -1.29 -1.23 14.98
C LEU A 380 -1.35 0.09 15.74
N ILE A 381 -2.55 0.64 15.91
CA ILE A 381 -2.77 1.97 16.46
C ILE A 381 -2.63 1.95 17.99
N GLU A 382 -1.76 2.80 18.51
CA GLU A 382 -1.64 3.11 19.92
C GLU A 382 -1.93 4.60 20.13
N LEU A 383 -2.77 4.90 21.11
CA LEU A 383 -3.15 6.25 21.49
C LEU A 383 -2.82 6.45 22.97
N GLY A 384 -2.25 7.60 23.31
CA GLY A 384 -2.04 7.97 24.71
C GLY A 384 -2.33 9.45 24.95
N GLY A 385 -2.78 9.76 26.17
CA GLY A 385 -3.39 11.05 26.49
C GLY A 385 -4.89 11.14 26.15
N ALA A 386 -5.48 10.07 25.62
CA ALA A 386 -6.92 9.83 25.49
C ALA A 386 -7.26 8.48 26.15
N PRO A 387 -8.49 8.26 26.68
CA PRO A 387 -8.91 6.93 27.06
C PRO A 387 -8.86 6.04 25.81
N ALA A 388 -8.06 4.97 25.85
CA ALA A 388 -7.96 4.02 24.76
C ALA A 388 -7.81 2.62 25.34
N ARG A 389 -8.58 1.67 24.81
CA ARG A 389 -8.40 0.25 25.12
C ARG A 389 -7.09 -0.24 24.48
N PRO A 390 -6.14 -0.82 25.24
CA PRO A 390 -4.92 -1.33 24.66
C PRO A 390 -5.23 -2.44 23.65
N ALA A 391 -4.77 -2.29 22.41
CA ALA A 391 -4.90 -3.33 21.40
C ALA A 391 -4.14 -4.60 21.85
N PRO A 392 -4.71 -5.81 21.62
CA PRO A 392 -4.05 -7.06 21.96
C PRO A 392 -2.65 -7.11 21.33
N LYS A 393 -1.67 -7.66 22.06
CA LYS A 393 -0.34 -7.89 21.51
C LYS A 393 -0.40 -9.17 20.68
N PRO A 394 0.13 -9.19 19.43
CA PRO A 394 0.28 -10.44 18.71
C PRO A 394 1.20 -11.38 19.51
N GLU A 395 0.73 -12.58 19.82
CA GLU A 395 1.52 -13.59 20.53
C GLU A 395 2.50 -14.26 19.56
N PHE A 396 3.81 -14.06 19.77
CA PHE A 396 4.87 -14.73 19.01
C PHE A 396 4.69 -16.26 18.94
N ALA A 397 4.13 -16.88 19.98
CA ALA A 397 3.82 -18.30 20.00
C ALA A 397 2.81 -18.70 18.91
N ALA A 398 1.78 -17.88 18.68
CA ALA A 398 0.80 -18.11 17.63
C ALA A 398 1.42 -17.93 16.23
N GLU A 399 2.26 -16.90 16.06
CA GLU A 399 3.02 -16.68 14.81
C GLU A 399 3.91 -17.88 14.47
N LEU A 400 4.71 -18.35 15.43
CA LEU A 400 5.60 -19.49 15.26
C LEU A 400 4.84 -20.79 14.95
N THR A 401 3.72 -21.01 15.66
CA THR A 401 2.87 -22.20 15.45
C THR A 401 2.28 -22.20 14.04
N SER A 402 1.75 -21.05 13.58
CA SER A 402 1.21 -20.90 12.22
C SER A 402 2.30 -21.12 11.16
N TYR A 403 3.49 -20.53 11.34
CA TYR A 403 4.63 -20.75 10.44
C TYR A 403 5.02 -22.22 10.33
N MET A 404 5.20 -22.92 11.47
CA MET A 404 5.57 -24.34 11.48
C MET A 404 4.50 -25.20 10.81
N HIS A 405 3.22 -24.95 11.10
CA HIS A 405 2.10 -25.69 10.53
C HIS A 405 1.99 -25.53 9.01
N ASN A 406 2.09 -24.29 8.53
CA ASN A 406 1.98 -23.98 7.10
C ASN A 406 3.17 -24.51 6.31
N LYS A 407 4.37 -24.49 6.91
CA LYS A 407 5.59 -25.06 6.32
C LYS A 407 5.51 -26.57 6.16
N ASP A 408 5.03 -27.28 7.18
CA ASP A 408 4.85 -28.74 7.15
C ASP A 408 3.84 -29.17 6.08
N ARG A 409 2.78 -28.38 5.88
CA ARG A 409 1.70 -28.68 4.92
C ARG A 409 1.91 -28.12 3.52
N GLY A 410 3.06 -27.51 3.22
CA GLY A 410 3.35 -26.91 1.91
C GLY A 410 2.38 -25.79 1.50
N ARG A 411 1.72 -25.15 2.47
CA ARG A 411 0.81 -24.01 2.25
C ARG A 411 1.62 -22.74 1.94
N ALA A 412 0.97 -21.75 1.33
CA ALA A 412 1.61 -20.47 1.08
C ALA A 412 2.03 -19.84 2.42
N LEU A 413 3.27 -19.33 2.47
CA LEU A 413 3.86 -18.68 3.64
C LEU A 413 4.20 -17.26 3.26
N CYS A 414 3.88 -16.28 4.10
CA CYS A 414 4.32 -14.91 3.87
C CYS A 414 5.83 -14.83 3.91
N THR A 415 6.42 -14.66 2.73
CA THR A 415 7.87 -14.57 2.57
C THR A 415 8.43 -13.23 3.05
N LEU A 416 7.57 -12.26 3.36
CA LEU A 416 7.96 -10.89 3.71
C LEU A 416 7.96 -10.61 5.22
N CYS A 417 6.91 -10.99 5.94
CA CYS A 417 6.73 -10.57 7.34
C CYS A 417 6.34 -11.66 8.34
N SER A 418 6.00 -12.87 7.89
CA SER A 418 5.55 -13.97 8.76
C SER A 418 4.31 -13.71 9.62
N THR A 419 3.49 -12.68 9.35
CA THR A 419 2.25 -12.43 10.11
C THR A 419 1.37 -13.68 10.22
N PRO A 420 0.56 -13.82 11.29
CA PRO A 420 -0.26 -15.01 11.52
C PRO A 420 -1.38 -15.23 10.49
N PHE A 421 -1.72 -14.21 9.69
CA PHE A 421 -2.76 -14.28 8.66
C PHE A 421 -2.47 -15.29 7.56
N ASP A 422 -3.53 -15.96 7.09
CA ASP A 422 -3.46 -16.93 6.01
C ASP A 422 -2.91 -16.29 4.73
N SER A 423 -1.81 -16.85 4.22
CA SER A 423 -1.13 -16.32 3.05
C SER A 423 -1.63 -16.96 1.76
N VAL A 424 -1.58 -16.22 0.67
CA VAL A 424 -1.88 -16.69 -0.69
C VAL A 424 -0.64 -16.62 -1.56
N PHE A 425 -0.62 -17.36 -2.68
CA PHE A 425 0.44 -17.21 -3.67
C PHE A 425 0.27 -15.89 -4.40
N GLN A 426 1.33 -15.09 -4.43
CA GLN A 426 1.32 -13.77 -5.05
C GLN A 426 1.09 -13.90 -6.57
N GLU A 427 0.33 -12.96 -7.15
CA GLU A 427 0.16 -12.84 -8.60
C GLU A 427 1.16 -11.86 -9.21
N ALA A 428 1.48 -12.00 -10.50
CA ALA A 428 2.44 -11.11 -11.17
C ALA A 428 1.98 -9.64 -11.16
N VAL A 429 0.68 -9.40 -11.25
CA VAL A 429 0.02 -8.08 -11.15
C VAL A 429 0.21 -7.38 -9.81
N GLU A 430 0.50 -8.14 -8.75
CA GLU A 430 0.67 -7.62 -7.38
C GLU A 430 2.13 -7.34 -7.07
N VAL A 431 3.06 -7.70 -7.96
CA VAL A 431 4.50 -7.50 -7.73
C VAL A 431 4.93 -6.21 -8.41
N PRO A 432 5.40 -5.20 -7.66
CA PRO A 432 5.76 -3.93 -8.27
C PRO A 432 7.03 -3.99 -9.15
N PHE A 433 7.88 -5.02 -8.99
CA PHE A 433 9.27 -5.03 -9.48
C PHE A 433 9.64 -6.19 -10.43
N GLY A 434 8.68 -6.72 -11.20
CA GLY A 434 8.94 -7.80 -12.16
C GLY A 434 8.96 -9.20 -11.55
N ASN A 435 9.50 -10.19 -12.29
CA ASN A 435 9.33 -11.62 -12.02
C ASN A 435 9.64 -12.02 -10.56
N GLN A 436 8.79 -12.90 -10.02
CA GLN A 436 8.94 -13.41 -8.66
C GLN A 436 10.29 -14.11 -8.48
N GLN A 437 10.99 -13.78 -7.40
CA GLN A 437 12.30 -14.34 -7.09
C GLN A 437 12.22 -15.47 -6.07
N TYR A 438 13.24 -16.32 -6.03
CA TYR A 438 13.39 -17.36 -5.01
C TYR A 438 13.30 -16.78 -3.58
N SER A 439 12.81 -17.58 -2.64
CA SER A 439 12.79 -17.27 -1.20
C SER A 439 13.14 -18.51 -0.39
N ASN A 440 14.10 -18.37 0.53
CA ASN A 440 14.51 -19.42 1.47
C ASN A 440 13.43 -19.77 2.52
N ARG A 441 12.34 -18.99 2.57
CA ARG A 441 11.16 -19.31 3.39
C ARG A 441 10.22 -20.33 2.73
N ASN A 442 10.35 -20.56 1.43
CA ASN A 442 9.65 -21.66 0.77
C ASN A 442 10.25 -23.01 1.20
N PRO A 443 9.48 -24.12 1.14
CA PRO A 443 10.03 -25.45 1.35
C PRO A 443 11.24 -25.73 0.44
N LEU A 444 12.36 -26.18 1.02
CA LEU A 444 13.62 -26.44 0.30
C LEU A 444 13.53 -27.63 -0.67
N SER A 445 12.54 -28.50 -0.48
CA SER A 445 12.32 -29.71 -1.30
C SER A 445 11.56 -29.43 -2.60
N GLU A 446 11.08 -28.21 -2.84
CA GLU A 446 10.26 -27.87 -3.99
C GLU A 446 10.85 -26.69 -4.76
N ALA A 447 10.97 -26.83 -6.09
CA ALA A 447 11.34 -25.73 -6.98
C ALA A 447 10.16 -24.74 -7.15
N LYS A 448 9.68 -24.15 -6.05
CA LYS A 448 8.62 -23.14 -6.06
C LYS A 448 9.21 -21.75 -6.17
N VAL A 449 9.11 -21.18 -7.37
CA VAL A 449 9.43 -19.76 -7.66
C VAL A 449 8.32 -18.84 -7.14
N LYS A 450 7.08 -19.33 -7.04
CA LYS A 450 5.96 -18.54 -6.54
C LYS A 450 6.08 -18.25 -5.04
N ARG A 451 6.04 -16.98 -4.66
CA ARG A 451 6.09 -16.53 -3.26
C ARG A 451 4.70 -16.54 -2.64
N GLY A 452 4.64 -16.89 -1.36
CA GLY A 452 3.47 -16.59 -0.54
C GLY A 452 3.54 -15.17 0.04
N THR A 453 2.38 -14.53 0.17
CA THR A 453 2.19 -13.20 0.75
C THR A 453 0.94 -13.20 1.61
N CYS A 454 1.07 -12.68 2.85
CA CYS A 454 -0.10 -12.44 3.70
C CYS A 454 -0.93 -11.25 3.17
N PRO A 455 -2.19 -11.11 3.60
CA PRO A 455 -3.07 -10.00 3.23
C PRO A 455 -2.45 -8.61 3.46
N VAL A 456 -1.79 -8.40 4.59
CA VAL A 456 -1.15 -7.12 4.95
C VAL A 456 0.00 -6.77 3.99
N CYS A 457 0.89 -7.72 3.73
CA CYS A 457 2.01 -7.50 2.82
C CYS A 457 1.57 -7.44 1.35
N ARG A 458 0.57 -8.22 0.98
CA ARG A 458 -0.08 -8.15 -0.33
C ARG A 458 -0.63 -6.74 -0.55
N MET A 459 -1.34 -6.19 0.44
CA MET A 459 -1.85 -4.83 0.40
C MET A 459 -0.74 -3.77 0.26
N GLU A 460 0.33 -3.86 1.05
CA GLU A 460 1.47 -2.95 0.92
C GLU A 460 2.09 -2.99 -0.49
N MET A 461 2.19 -4.17 -1.11
CA MET A 461 2.69 -4.30 -2.49
C MET A 461 1.70 -3.71 -3.51
N ILE A 462 0.40 -3.93 -3.33
CA ILE A 462 -0.66 -3.35 -4.17
C ILE A 462 -0.59 -1.82 -4.11
N LEU A 463 -0.55 -1.24 -2.91
CA LEU A 463 -0.45 0.21 -2.72
C LEU A 463 0.81 0.79 -3.39
N ARG A 464 1.94 0.07 -3.33
CA ARG A 464 3.16 0.47 -4.05
C ARG A 464 2.95 0.44 -5.56
N LYS A 465 2.27 -0.58 -6.08
CA LYS A 465 1.98 -0.67 -7.52
C LYS A 465 1.04 0.45 -7.97
N VAL A 466 0.01 0.74 -7.18
CA VAL A 466 -0.97 1.81 -7.44
C VAL A 466 -0.30 3.19 -7.52
N GLN A 467 0.70 3.46 -6.67
CA GLN A 467 1.43 4.73 -6.67
C GLN A 467 2.54 4.82 -7.73
N LEU A 468 2.89 3.70 -8.37
CA LEU A 468 3.80 3.73 -9.50
C LEU A 468 3.01 4.13 -10.76
N PRO A 469 3.56 5.04 -11.58
CA PRO A 469 2.97 5.32 -12.88
C PRO A 469 2.88 4.03 -13.70
N ALA A 470 1.84 3.92 -14.53
CA ALA A 470 1.81 2.89 -15.56
C ALA A 470 3.04 3.10 -16.45
N LEU A 471 3.89 2.08 -16.54
CA LEU A 471 5.02 2.08 -17.45
C LEU A 471 4.51 1.56 -18.80
N ASP A 472 4.87 2.23 -19.88
CA ASP A 472 4.58 1.73 -21.22
C ASP A 472 5.37 0.43 -21.45
N GLU A 473 4.84 -0.47 -22.29
CA GLU A 473 5.44 -1.80 -22.57
C GLU A 473 6.90 -1.74 -23.07
N GLY A 474 7.38 -0.57 -23.52
CA GLY A 474 8.76 -0.33 -23.94
C GLY A 474 9.71 0.23 -22.85
N GLU A 475 9.18 0.70 -21.73
CA GLU A 475 9.97 1.35 -20.68
C GLU A 475 10.62 0.31 -19.74
N LYS A 476 11.94 0.43 -19.55
CA LYS A 476 12.72 -0.40 -18.63
C LYS A 476 13.18 0.46 -17.45
N PRO A 477 12.32 0.72 -16.46
CA PRO A 477 12.70 1.55 -15.33
C PRO A 477 13.83 0.89 -14.53
N ILE A 478 14.73 1.72 -14.02
CA ILE A 478 15.72 1.31 -13.02
C ILE A 478 15.20 1.78 -11.66
N HIS A 479 14.81 0.83 -10.80
CA HIS A 479 14.42 1.14 -9.43
C HIS A 479 15.67 1.20 -8.54
N VAL A 480 15.96 2.37 -7.98
CA VAL A 480 17.04 2.56 -7.01
C VAL A 480 16.44 2.74 -5.62
N TYR A 481 16.82 1.86 -4.69
CA TYR A 481 16.43 1.99 -3.28
C TYR A 481 17.56 2.57 -2.47
N ILE A 482 17.28 3.67 -1.79
CA ILE A 482 18.23 4.34 -0.88
C ILE A 482 18.09 3.76 0.55
N TYR A 483 17.00 3.04 0.84
CA TYR A 483 16.72 2.40 2.14
C TYR A 483 16.20 0.95 1.96
N PRO A 484 16.44 0.01 2.90
CA PRO A 484 15.99 -1.38 2.77
C PRO A 484 14.47 -1.51 2.58
N VAL A 485 14.06 -2.36 1.63
CA VAL A 485 12.64 -2.60 1.27
C VAL A 485 11.91 -3.48 2.31
N TYR A 486 12.66 -4.26 3.08
CA TYR A 486 12.13 -5.19 4.09
C TYR A 486 12.69 -4.82 5.45
N PHE A 487 11.79 -4.50 6.38
CA PHE A 487 12.15 -4.19 7.76
C PHE A 487 12.28 -5.48 8.56
N PHE A 488 13.36 -5.61 9.32
CA PHE A 488 13.38 -6.51 10.46
C PHE A 488 12.51 -5.87 11.55
N THR A 489 11.47 -6.56 12.00
CA THR A 489 10.71 -6.10 13.17
C THR A 489 11.67 -5.97 14.37
N PRO A 490 11.42 -5.08 15.34
CA PRO A 490 12.24 -5.02 16.57
C PRO A 490 12.43 -6.39 17.23
N GLU A 491 11.42 -7.25 17.16
CA GLU A 491 11.43 -8.64 17.62
C GLU A 491 12.40 -9.49 16.81
N THR A 492 12.39 -9.37 15.48
CA THR A 492 13.34 -10.05 14.60
C THR A 492 14.76 -9.53 14.83
N ALA A 493 14.94 -8.23 15.01
CA ALA A 493 16.23 -7.65 15.35
C ALA A 493 16.74 -8.13 16.71
N LEU A 494 15.86 -8.28 17.71
CA LEU A 494 16.21 -8.83 19.03
C LEU A 494 16.57 -10.31 18.94
N ALA A 495 15.80 -11.10 18.18
CA ALA A 495 16.03 -12.51 17.94
C ALA A 495 17.33 -12.74 17.16
N VAL A 496 17.56 -11.98 16.09
CA VAL A 496 18.82 -12.00 15.32
C VAL A 496 19.97 -11.52 16.18
N LYS A 497 19.83 -10.46 16.98
CA LYS A 497 20.88 -10.02 17.93
C LYS A 497 21.19 -11.07 18.98
N ARG A 498 20.19 -11.83 19.45
CA ARG A 498 20.38 -12.94 20.41
C ARG A 498 21.03 -14.14 19.73
N PHE A 499 20.60 -14.47 18.52
CA PHE A 499 21.20 -15.50 17.68
C PHE A 499 22.66 -15.17 17.36
N LEU A 500 22.95 -13.96 16.86
CA LEU A 500 24.31 -13.48 16.59
C LEU A 500 25.16 -13.45 17.85
N ARG A 501 24.63 -13.05 19.02
CA ARG A 501 25.35 -13.17 20.30
C ARG A 501 25.67 -14.62 20.66
N ASN A 502 24.73 -15.54 20.45
CA ASN A 502 24.99 -16.97 20.64
C ASN A 502 25.95 -17.55 19.60
N LEU A 503 26.11 -16.89 18.45
CA LEU A 503 27.09 -17.23 17.42
C LEU A 503 28.44 -16.51 17.59
N GLN A 504 28.53 -15.47 18.43
CA GLN A 504 29.78 -14.72 18.62
C GLN A 504 30.89 -15.59 19.21
N ASP A 505 30.51 -16.55 20.05
CA ASP A 505 31.42 -17.52 20.66
C ASP A 505 31.42 -18.87 19.90
N LEU A 506 30.84 -18.92 18.70
CA LEU A 506 30.84 -20.14 17.91
C LEU A 506 32.26 -20.42 17.41
N ASP A 507 32.86 -21.47 17.95
CA ASP A 507 34.13 -21.97 17.43
C ASP A 507 33.91 -22.50 16.01
N HIS A 508 34.24 -21.65 15.03
CA HIS A 508 34.13 -21.98 13.61
C HIS A 508 34.91 -23.26 13.25
N PHE A 509 36.02 -23.57 13.94
CA PHE A 509 36.77 -24.82 13.71
C PHE A 509 36.06 -26.04 14.30
N ALA A 510 35.38 -25.91 15.44
CA ALA A 510 34.53 -26.97 15.97
C ALA A 510 33.32 -27.22 15.06
N LEU A 511 32.67 -26.15 14.56
CA LEU A 511 31.57 -26.26 13.62
C LEU A 511 32.01 -26.94 12.31
N LEU A 512 33.12 -26.49 11.71
CA LEU A 512 33.64 -27.08 10.47
C LEU A 512 34.03 -28.56 10.67
N ARG A 513 34.64 -28.92 11.80
CA ARG A 513 34.90 -30.33 12.15
C ARG A 513 33.61 -31.13 12.28
N HIS A 514 32.59 -30.58 12.95
CA HIS A 514 31.29 -31.24 13.10
C HIS A 514 30.60 -31.46 11.75
N LEU A 515 30.61 -30.45 10.89
CA LEU A 515 30.03 -30.52 9.54
C LEU A 515 30.76 -31.54 8.66
N HIS A 516 32.11 -31.55 8.69
CA HIS A 516 32.90 -32.58 8.00
C HIS A 516 32.62 -33.99 8.55
N GLN A 517 32.53 -34.17 9.87
CA GLN A 517 32.15 -35.45 10.48
C GLN A 517 30.75 -35.92 10.08
N ARG A 518 29.86 -34.99 9.70
CA ARG A 518 28.51 -35.26 9.21
C ARG A 518 28.41 -35.36 7.69
N GLY A 519 29.55 -35.35 6.98
CA GLY A 519 29.62 -35.54 5.53
C GLY A 519 29.36 -34.28 4.71
N PHE A 520 29.33 -33.10 5.31
CA PHE A 520 29.29 -31.84 4.58
C PHE A 520 30.72 -31.40 4.25
N THR A 521 31.13 -31.52 3.00
CA THR A 521 32.39 -30.98 2.49
C THR A 521 32.13 -29.60 1.87
N ALA A 522 33.00 -28.64 2.18
CA ALA A 522 33.03 -27.37 1.47
C ALA A 522 33.72 -27.57 0.12
N GLU A 523 33.04 -28.20 -0.83
CA GLU A 523 33.45 -28.15 -2.23
C GLU A 523 32.99 -26.82 -2.82
N ALA A 524 33.95 -26.08 -3.38
CA ALA A 524 33.76 -24.79 -4.04
C ALA A 524 33.17 -24.94 -5.44
#